data_AF-A0A667XCB7-F1
#
_entry.id   AF-A0A667XCB7-F1
#
_cell.length_a   1.000
_cell.length_b   1.000
_cell.length_c   1.000
_cell.angle_alpha   90.00
_cell.angle_beta   90.00
_cell.angle_gamma   90.00
#
_symmetry.space_group_name_H-M   'P 1'
#
loop_
_entity.id
_entity.type
_entity.pdbx_description
1 polymer ?
#
loop_
_entity_poly.entity_id
_entity_poly.type
_entity_poly.pdbx_seq_one_letter_code
_entity_poly.pdbx_strand_id
1 'polypeptide(L)'
;MGEEDDSGELSVSDLLERANSNLIPSVDEPILIGGDIAVDSESEKNADPCTSRGCMWGKWTDGKVYIPYYITNHFCKCTSREKAIITRGLESFSSVSCIRFRPSRSSDRDWLSIESQNGCYSYVGRRGGKQVVSLARRGCLYHGTVQHELLHALGFNHEQTRSDRDSHIRVLLENVQSGKEHNFRKIATLNQGTPYDYNSVMQYRRTAFSKNNKPTMVPIPNPNVSFGNAKEMSRNDIARLNTLYKCCEFTNPATGLDTPRHPHVLMQLTVRSTSPV
;
A
#
# COMPACT_ATOMS: atom_id res chain seq x y z
N MET A 1 17.08 -33.88 -0.45
CA MET A 1 15.82 -33.42 0.15
C MET A 1 15.65 -31.98 -0.26
N GLY A 2 14.72 -31.71 -1.18
CA GLY A 2 14.45 -30.34 -1.62
C GLY A 2 13.81 -29.58 -0.48
N GLU A 3 14.25 -28.34 -0.26
CA GLU A 3 13.56 -27.39 0.60
C GLU A 3 12.15 -27.19 0.04
N GLU A 4 11.14 -27.63 0.78
CA GLU A 4 9.75 -27.30 0.46
C GLU A 4 9.59 -25.79 0.55
N ASP A 5 9.14 -25.18 -0.54
CA ASP A 5 8.89 -23.75 -0.66
C ASP A 5 7.66 -23.37 0.17
N ASP A 6 7.86 -23.20 1.49
CA ASP A 6 6.90 -22.74 2.50
C ASP A 6 6.38 -21.31 2.25
N SER A 7 6.83 -20.64 1.18
CA SER A 7 6.45 -19.26 0.89
C SER A 7 4.97 -19.06 0.51
N GLY A 8 4.25 -20.14 0.17
CA GLY A 8 2.79 -20.11 -0.03
C GLY A 8 1.98 -19.94 1.26
N GLU A 9 2.57 -20.22 2.42
CA GLU A 9 1.89 -20.07 3.71
C GLU A 9 2.06 -18.67 4.32
N LEU A 10 3.10 -17.94 3.94
CA LEU A 10 3.49 -16.66 4.53
C LEU A 10 2.52 -15.52 4.22
N SER A 11 2.42 -14.58 5.16
CA SER A 11 1.74 -13.31 4.97
C SER A 11 2.58 -12.35 4.12
N VAL A 12 1.95 -11.33 3.53
CA VAL A 12 2.65 -10.25 2.83
C VAL A 12 3.64 -9.55 3.76
N SER A 13 3.27 -9.29 5.01
CA SER A 13 4.18 -8.67 5.98
C SER A 13 5.40 -9.55 6.27
N ASP A 14 5.27 -10.88 6.29
CA ASP A 14 6.40 -11.80 6.46
C ASP A 14 7.33 -11.80 5.24
N LEU A 15 6.75 -11.81 4.04
CA LEU A 15 7.50 -11.76 2.80
C LEU A 15 8.32 -10.46 2.70
N LEU A 16 7.69 -9.32 2.98
CA LEU A 16 8.33 -8.01 3.00
C LEU A 16 9.46 -7.93 4.03
N GLU A 17 9.20 -8.37 5.26
CA GLU A 17 10.24 -8.35 6.29
C GLU A 17 11.41 -9.27 5.94
N ARG A 18 11.15 -10.48 5.40
CA ARG A 18 12.23 -11.38 4.94
C ARG A 18 13.02 -10.78 3.78
N ALA A 19 12.36 -10.14 2.83
CA ALA A 19 13.01 -9.56 1.65
C ALA A 19 13.81 -8.30 1.99
N ASN A 20 13.37 -7.51 2.97
CA ASN A 20 13.96 -6.21 3.31
C ASN A 20 14.84 -6.23 4.57
N SER A 21 14.84 -7.33 5.32
CA SER A 21 15.73 -7.50 6.47
C SER A 21 17.18 -7.54 6.03
N ASN A 22 18.04 -6.81 6.74
CA ASN A 22 19.49 -6.75 6.52
C ASN A 22 19.92 -6.24 5.15
N LEU A 23 19.05 -5.49 4.44
CA LEU A 23 19.48 -4.77 3.25
C LEU A 23 20.48 -3.69 3.64
N ILE A 24 21.62 -3.69 2.95
CA ILE A 24 22.56 -2.58 2.92
C ILE A 24 22.24 -1.83 1.62
N PRO A 25 21.57 -0.66 1.69
CA PRO A 25 21.25 0.09 0.48
C PRO A 25 22.52 0.39 -0.30
N SER A 26 22.47 0.18 -1.62
CA SER A 26 23.51 0.70 -2.51
C SER A 26 23.47 2.23 -2.54
N VAL A 27 24.55 2.86 -3.03
CA VAL A 27 24.69 4.33 -3.03
C VAL A 27 23.53 5.03 -3.77
N ASP A 28 22.95 4.37 -4.77
CA ASP A 28 21.88 4.91 -5.61
C ASP A 28 20.47 4.48 -5.14
N GLU A 29 20.36 3.67 -4.08
CA GLU A 29 19.07 3.22 -3.55
C GLU A 29 18.50 4.19 -2.49
N PRO A 30 17.17 4.38 -2.47
CA PRO A 30 16.54 5.30 -1.54
C PRO A 30 16.59 4.78 -0.11
N ILE A 31 16.37 5.69 0.83
CA ILE A 31 16.21 5.34 2.24
C ILE A 31 14.81 4.75 2.42
N LEU A 32 14.72 3.60 3.10
CA LEU A 32 13.44 2.95 3.38
C LEU A 32 12.96 3.27 4.80
N ILE A 33 11.76 3.84 4.92
CA ILE A 33 10.99 3.93 6.16
C ILE A 33 9.93 2.84 6.17
N GLY A 34 9.52 2.40 7.36
CA GLY A 34 8.60 1.27 7.46
C GLY A 34 9.15 -0.05 6.88
N GLY A 35 10.42 -0.09 6.49
CA GLY A 35 11.05 -1.23 5.83
C GLY A 35 10.83 -1.31 4.32
N ASP A 36 9.83 -0.66 3.74
CA ASP A 36 9.40 -0.82 2.33
C ASP A 36 8.85 0.49 1.69
N ILE A 37 8.83 1.62 2.41
CA ILE A 37 8.48 2.93 1.82
C ILE A 37 9.76 3.71 1.51
N ALA A 38 9.99 3.98 0.23
CA ALA A 38 11.11 4.80 -0.23
C ALA A 38 10.87 6.30 0.01
N VAL A 39 11.92 6.99 0.48
CA VAL A 39 11.95 8.46 0.63
C VAL A 39 13.25 9.04 0.09
N ASP A 40 13.19 10.27 -0.45
CA ASP A 40 14.34 10.91 -1.11
C ASP A 40 15.34 11.51 -0.09
N SER A 41 14.90 11.75 1.14
CA SER A 41 15.78 12.26 2.20
C SER A 41 15.27 11.92 3.60
N GLU A 42 16.17 12.00 4.58
CA GLU A 42 15.86 11.92 6.02
C GLU A 42 14.76 12.91 6.46
N SER A 43 14.64 14.07 5.78
CA SER A 43 13.64 15.08 6.10
C SER A 43 12.21 14.66 5.71
N GLU A 44 12.08 13.74 4.76
CA GLU A 44 10.79 13.20 4.33
C GLU A 44 10.26 12.11 5.26
N LYS A 45 11.09 11.59 6.19
CA LYS A 45 10.70 10.55 7.15
C LYS A 45 9.55 10.93 8.07
N ASN A 46 9.29 12.23 8.22
CA ASN A 46 8.19 12.76 9.05
C ASN A 46 7.17 13.55 8.20
N ALA A 47 7.24 13.47 6.87
CA ALA A 47 6.44 14.32 6.00
C ALA A 47 4.97 13.85 5.88
N ASP A 48 4.13 14.88 5.83
CA ASP A 48 2.66 14.96 5.76
C ASP A 48 1.94 13.93 4.85
N PRO A 49 0.65 13.59 5.13
CA PRO A 49 -0.18 12.75 4.25
C PRO A 49 -0.22 13.26 2.81
N CYS A 50 0.60 12.62 1.99
CA CYS A 50 0.65 12.67 0.54
C CYS A 50 -0.74 12.90 -0.13
N THR A 51 -1.76 12.14 0.28
CA THR A 51 -3.12 12.19 -0.28
C THR A 51 -3.86 13.50 -0.02
N SER A 52 -3.42 14.30 0.95
CA SER A 52 -3.97 15.62 1.26
C SER A 52 -3.31 16.77 0.48
N ARG A 53 -2.14 16.53 -0.15
CA ARG A 53 -1.30 17.57 -0.79
C ARG A 53 -1.10 17.39 -2.31
N GLY A 54 -1.86 16.51 -2.96
CA GLY A 54 -1.90 16.41 -4.44
C GLY A 54 -0.95 15.38 -5.06
N CYS A 55 -0.42 14.44 -4.28
CA CYS A 55 0.38 13.33 -4.80
C CYS A 55 -0.47 12.21 -5.43
N MET A 56 -1.79 12.38 -5.57
CA MET A 56 -2.62 11.36 -6.21
C MET A 56 -2.32 11.27 -7.71
N TRP A 57 -2.57 10.11 -8.28
CA TRP A 57 -2.60 9.93 -9.73
C TRP A 57 -3.82 10.63 -10.34
N GLY A 58 -3.64 11.25 -11.50
CA GLY A 58 -4.69 12.03 -12.15
C GLY A 58 -5.86 11.16 -12.62
N LYS A 59 -7.08 11.59 -12.31
CA LYS A 59 -8.32 10.99 -12.80
C LYS A 59 -8.73 11.62 -14.13
N TRP A 60 -9.04 10.78 -15.10
CA TRP A 60 -9.43 11.18 -16.45
C TRP A 60 -10.94 11.45 -16.52
N THR A 61 -11.38 12.09 -17.60
CA THR A 61 -12.78 12.47 -17.82
C THR A 61 -13.74 11.27 -17.94
N ASP A 62 -13.23 10.09 -18.30
CA ASP A 62 -14.00 8.83 -18.28
C ASP A 62 -14.14 8.23 -16.87
N GLY A 63 -13.66 8.95 -15.86
CA GLY A 63 -13.71 8.57 -14.46
C GLY A 63 -12.71 7.50 -14.05
N LYS A 64 -11.74 7.16 -14.91
CA LYS A 64 -10.67 6.19 -14.60
C LYS A 64 -9.35 6.89 -14.27
N VAL A 65 -8.46 6.17 -13.62
CA VAL A 65 -7.11 6.64 -13.27
C VAL A 65 -6.12 5.77 -14.01
N TYR A 66 -5.52 6.30 -15.06
CA TYR A 66 -4.55 5.56 -15.89
C TYR A 66 -3.14 5.77 -15.35
N ILE A 67 -2.51 4.69 -14.90
CA ILE A 67 -1.16 4.70 -14.34
C ILE A 67 -0.22 4.03 -15.34
N PRO A 68 0.67 4.79 -16.01
CA PRO A 68 1.63 4.21 -16.94
C PRO A 68 2.68 3.41 -16.17
N TYR A 69 3.02 2.22 -16.65
CA TYR A 69 4.09 1.41 -16.09
C TYR A 69 5.00 0.83 -17.17
N TYR A 70 6.23 0.53 -16.79
CA TYR A 70 7.16 -0.24 -17.61
C TYR A 70 7.86 -1.27 -16.73
N ILE A 71 7.85 -2.52 -17.18
CA ILE A 71 8.56 -3.61 -16.51
C ILE A 71 9.94 -3.70 -17.16
N THR A 72 10.99 -3.48 -16.38
CA THR A 72 12.35 -3.46 -16.92
C THR A 72 12.81 -4.82 -17.44
N ASN A 73 13.78 -4.78 -18.35
CA ASN A 73 14.26 -5.96 -19.07
C ASN A 73 14.91 -7.03 -18.18
N HIS A 74 15.23 -6.72 -16.92
CA HIS A 74 15.65 -7.71 -15.93
C HIS A 74 14.58 -8.79 -15.70
N PHE A 75 13.29 -8.46 -15.84
CA PHE A 75 12.20 -9.42 -15.87
C PHE A 75 11.89 -9.95 -17.28
N CYS A 76 12.20 -9.17 -18.33
CA CYS A 76 11.94 -9.59 -19.72
C CYS A 76 12.92 -10.66 -20.23
N LYS A 77 14.09 -10.82 -19.61
CA LYS A 77 15.08 -11.85 -19.98
C LYS A 77 14.83 -13.23 -19.34
N CYS A 78 13.94 -13.37 -18.36
CA CYS A 78 13.76 -14.64 -17.64
C CYS A 78 12.29 -14.94 -17.24
N THR A 79 11.70 -15.93 -17.94
CA THR A 79 10.44 -16.66 -17.67
C THR A 79 9.12 -15.89 -17.70
N SER A 80 8.17 -16.41 -18.49
CA SER A 80 6.76 -15.96 -18.55
C SER A 80 6.07 -15.85 -17.18
N ARG A 81 6.55 -16.58 -16.17
CA ARG A 81 5.98 -16.65 -14.83
C ARG A 81 6.17 -15.38 -14.00
N GLU A 82 7.39 -14.83 -13.93
CA GLU A 82 7.68 -13.62 -13.12
C GLU A 82 6.82 -12.44 -13.62
N LYS A 83 6.84 -12.23 -14.95
CA LYS A 83 6.00 -11.22 -15.60
C LYS A 83 4.50 -11.50 -15.38
N ALA A 84 4.05 -12.75 -15.41
CA ALA A 84 2.65 -13.08 -15.16
C ALA A 84 2.20 -12.77 -13.72
N ILE A 85 3.08 -12.88 -12.72
CA ILE A 85 2.76 -12.49 -11.34
C ILE A 85 2.58 -10.98 -11.24
N ILE A 86 3.52 -10.20 -11.80
CA ILE A 86 3.44 -8.73 -11.82
C ILE A 86 2.19 -8.28 -12.59
N THR A 87 1.96 -8.83 -13.79
CA THR A 87 0.78 -8.51 -14.60
C THR A 87 -0.52 -8.84 -13.88
N ARG A 88 -0.64 -10.00 -13.22
CA ARG A 88 -1.83 -10.31 -12.41
C ARG A 88 -2.03 -9.33 -11.25
N GLY A 89 -0.94 -8.91 -10.60
CA GLY A 89 -1.00 -7.88 -9.56
C GLY A 89 -1.57 -6.57 -10.10
N LEU A 90 -1.04 -6.07 -11.22
CA LEU A 90 -1.52 -4.86 -11.91
C LEU A 90 -3.00 -4.99 -12.35
N GLU A 91 -3.38 -6.12 -12.94
CA GLU A 91 -4.74 -6.36 -13.44
C GLU A 91 -5.77 -6.48 -12.31
N SER A 92 -5.38 -6.96 -11.13
CA SER A 92 -6.28 -7.12 -9.98
C SER A 92 -6.94 -5.82 -9.51
N PHE A 93 -6.30 -4.67 -9.73
CA PHE A 93 -6.89 -3.37 -9.41
C PHE A 93 -8.04 -3.00 -10.35
N SER A 94 -7.97 -3.45 -11.61
CA SER A 94 -8.92 -3.06 -12.64
C SER A 94 -10.31 -3.71 -12.47
N SER A 95 -10.37 -4.87 -11.81
CA SER A 95 -11.61 -5.60 -11.55
C SER A 95 -12.40 -5.04 -10.36
N VAL A 96 -11.74 -4.34 -9.43
CA VAL A 96 -12.35 -3.86 -8.17
C VAL A 96 -12.37 -2.35 -8.02
N SER A 97 -11.76 -1.60 -8.95
CA SER A 97 -11.65 -0.14 -8.87
C SER A 97 -11.64 0.54 -10.24
N CYS A 98 -11.50 1.87 -10.23
CA CYS A 98 -11.28 2.70 -11.42
C CYS A 98 -9.80 2.84 -11.82
N ILE A 99 -8.87 2.21 -11.09
CA ILE A 99 -7.43 2.22 -11.41
C ILE A 99 -7.14 1.34 -12.63
N ARG A 100 -6.37 1.85 -13.58
CA ARG A 100 -5.96 1.16 -14.80
C ARG A 100 -4.47 1.29 -15.01
N PHE A 101 -3.72 0.24 -14.68
CA PHE A 101 -2.33 0.14 -15.08
C PHE A 101 -2.23 -0.16 -16.57
N ARG A 102 -1.37 0.56 -17.28
CA ARG A 102 -1.14 0.34 -18.71
C ARG A 102 0.33 0.54 -19.09
N PRO A 103 0.83 -0.09 -20.17
CA PRO A 103 2.20 0.14 -20.62
C PRO A 103 2.50 1.62 -20.88
N SER A 104 3.67 2.09 -20.46
CA SER A 104 4.11 3.47 -20.68
C SER A 104 4.36 3.77 -22.16
N ARG A 105 4.27 5.06 -22.50
CA ARG A 105 4.51 5.65 -23.82
C ARG A 105 5.53 6.76 -23.67
N SER A 106 6.20 7.14 -24.75
CA SER A 106 7.17 8.24 -24.76
C SER A 106 6.57 9.60 -24.36
N SER A 107 5.25 9.77 -24.49
CA SER A 107 4.53 10.98 -24.11
C SER A 107 4.22 11.09 -22.62
N ASP A 108 4.43 10.02 -21.84
CA ASP A 108 4.08 10.03 -20.43
C ASP A 108 5.12 10.78 -19.61
N ARG A 109 4.64 11.76 -18.85
CA ARG A 109 5.48 12.51 -17.91
C ARG A 109 5.75 11.71 -16.64
N ASP A 110 4.72 11.06 -16.11
CA ASP A 110 4.77 10.35 -14.83
C ASP A 110 4.48 8.87 -15.05
N TRP A 111 5.32 7.97 -14.53
CA TRP A 111 5.17 6.53 -14.72
C TRP A 111 5.90 5.70 -13.67
N LEU A 112 5.41 4.47 -13.47
CA LEU A 112 6.03 3.48 -12.60
C LEU A 112 7.07 2.65 -13.38
N SER A 113 8.31 2.64 -12.92
CA SER A 113 9.34 1.72 -13.38
C SER A 113 9.39 0.52 -12.43
N ILE A 114 8.95 -0.64 -12.91
CA ILE A 114 8.98 -1.88 -12.14
C ILE A 114 10.35 -2.54 -12.33
N GLU A 115 11.11 -2.59 -11.25
CA GLU A 115 12.54 -2.95 -11.24
C GLU A 115 12.82 -4.06 -10.23
N SER A 116 13.91 -4.80 -10.43
CA SER A 116 14.41 -5.75 -9.44
C SER A 116 15.64 -5.15 -8.77
N GLN A 117 15.42 -4.18 -7.87
CA GLN A 117 16.48 -3.65 -7.01
C GLN A 117 16.58 -4.49 -5.72
N ASN A 118 17.29 -4.00 -4.70
CA ASN A 118 17.38 -4.70 -3.42
C ASN A 118 16.07 -4.52 -2.63
N GLY A 119 15.34 -5.62 -2.42
CA GLY A 119 14.11 -5.63 -1.66
C GLY A 119 12.84 -5.29 -2.41
N CYS A 120 11.75 -5.20 -1.67
CA CYS A 120 10.42 -4.81 -2.10
C CYS A 120 10.13 -3.41 -1.55
N TYR A 121 9.91 -2.42 -2.41
CA TYR A 121 9.57 -1.10 -1.91
C TYR A 121 8.93 -0.24 -3.00
N SER A 122 8.29 0.83 -2.55
CA SER A 122 7.66 1.83 -3.40
C SER A 122 7.65 3.19 -2.73
N TYR A 123 7.49 4.25 -3.53
CA TYR A 123 7.17 5.57 -2.99
C TYR A 123 5.68 5.66 -2.66
N VAL A 124 5.33 6.46 -1.66
CA VAL A 124 3.92 6.77 -1.40
C VAL A 124 3.42 7.81 -2.40
N GLY A 125 2.44 7.43 -3.22
CA GLY A 125 1.81 8.28 -4.22
C GLY A 125 2.65 8.59 -5.46
N ARG A 126 2.15 9.52 -6.28
CA ARG A 126 2.78 10.05 -7.50
C ARG A 126 3.84 11.10 -7.13
N ARG A 127 5.09 10.85 -7.50
CA ARG A 127 6.24 11.76 -7.27
C ARG A 127 6.50 12.72 -8.44
N GLY A 128 6.04 12.35 -9.63
CA GLY A 128 6.37 13.03 -10.89
C GLY A 128 7.59 12.40 -11.57
N GLY A 129 7.58 12.32 -12.90
CA GLY A 129 8.66 11.65 -13.63
C GLY A 129 8.62 10.12 -13.50
N LYS A 130 9.78 9.49 -13.72
CA LYS A 130 10.01 8.07 -13.43
C LYS A 130 10.07 7.87 -11.91
N GLN A 131 9.22 7.01 -11.36
CA GLN A 131 9.37 6.53 -9.98
C GLN A 131 9.47 5.00 -9.93
N VAL A 132 10.33 4.48 -9.07
CA VAL A 132 10.61 3.04 -8.98
C VAL A 132 9.58 2.35 -8.08
N VAL A 133 9.16 1.17 -8.51
CA VAL A 133 8.58 0.13 -7.65
C VAL A 133 9.54 -1.06 -7.70
N SER A 134 10.27 -1.31 -6.62
CA SER A 134 11.20 -2.42 -6.54
C SER A 134 10.45 -3.68 -6.14
N LEU A 135 10.63 -4.73 -6.95
CA LEU A 135 10.15 -6.07 -6.69
C LEU A 135 11.32 -7.02 -6.96
N ALA A 136 12.23 -7.17 -5.99
CA ALA A 136 13.34 -8.10 -6.10
C ALA A 136 12.87 -9.48 -6.59
N ARG A 137 13.52 -10.01 -7.63
CA ARG A 137 13.15 -11.30 -8.24
C ARG A 137 13.06 -12.44 -7.22
N ARG A 138 13.89 -12.38 -6.19
CA ARG A 138 13.83 -13.26 -5.02
C ARG A 138 13.15 -12.51 -3.88
N GLY A 139 12.07 -13.07 -3.35
CA GLY A 139 11.39 -12.56 -2.15
C GLY A 139 10.19 -11.64 -2.41
N CYS A 140 10.09 -10.94 -3.55
CA CYS A 140 9.00 -9.97 -3.77
C CYS A 140 7.94 -10.40 -4.78
N LEU A 141 8.18 -11.43 -5.58
CA LEU A 141 7.28 -11.84 -6.67
C LEU A 141 6.12 -12.71 -6.19
N TYR A 142 5.29 -12.15 -5.31
CA TYR A 142 4.06 -12.72 -4.79
C TYR A 142 2.89 -11.78 -5.06
N HIS A 143 1.68 -12.33 -5.28
CA HIS A 143 0.52 -11.52 -5.67
C HIS A 143 0.23 -10.39 -4.67
N GLY A 144 0.14 -10.71 -3.37
CA GLY A 144 -0.11 -9.73 -2.32
C GLY A 144 1.02 -8.72 -2.14
N THR A 145 2.28 -9.12 -2.32
CA THR A 145 3.42 -8.20 -2.27
C THR A 145 3.34 -7.18 -3.41
N VAL A 146 3.02 -7.61 -4.64
CA VAL A 146 2.80 -6.69 -5.76
C VAL A 146 1.64 -5.73 -5.46
N GLN A 147 0.54 -6.21 -4.87
CA GLN A 147 -0.58 -5.34 -4.48
C GLN A 147 -0.17 -4.32 -3.42
N HIS A 148 0.61 -4.73 -2.41
CA HIS A 148 1.12 -3.87 -1.34
C HIS A 148 1.95 -2.70 -1.89
N GLU A 149 2.95 -3.00 -2.73
CA GLU A 149 3.81 -1.97 -3.31
C GLU A 149 3.08 -1.03 -4.28
N LEU A 150 2.06 -1.55 -4.97
CA LEU A 150 1.18 -0.73 -5.81
C LEU A 150 0.24 0.13 -4.97
N LEU A 151 -0.23 -0.32 -3.81
CA LEU A 151 -1.00 0.51 -2.87
C LEU A 151 -0.15 1.65 -2.32
N HIS A 152 1.12 1.41 -2.00
CA HIS A 152 2.05 2.50 -1.70
C HIS A 152 2.11 3.51 -2.86
N ALA A 153 2.37 3.05 -4.09
CA ALA A 153 2.39 3.93 -5.27
C ALA A 153 1.08 4.70 -5.48
N LEU A 154 -0.05 4.17 -4.99
CA LEU A 154 -1.37 4.79 -5.05
C LEU A 154 -1.65 5.78 -3.90
N GLY A 155 -0.77 5.88 -2.91
CA GLY A 155 -0.83 6.85 -1.81
C GLY A 155 -1.18 6.26 -0.44
N PHE A 156 -1.11 4.94 -0.28
CA PHE A 156 -1.41 4.28 0.99
C PHE A 156 -0.16 4.12 1.84
N ASN A 157 -0.31 4.37 3.14
CA ASN A 157 0.69 4.04 4.17
C ASN A 157 0.23 2.78 4.91
N HIS A 158 1.10 2.24 5.77
CA HIS A 158 0.76 1.06 6.56
C HIS A 158 -0.36 1.32 7.58
N GLU A 159 -1.14 0.27 7.86
CA GLU A 159 -2.33 0.37 8.71
C GLU A 159 -1.98 0.70 10.18
N GLN A 160 -0.88 0.18 10.72
CA GLN A 160 -0.44 0.46 12.09
C GLN A 160 0.04 1.91 12.33
N THR A 161 0.16 2.70 11.26
CA THR A 161 0.58 4.11 11.33
C THR A 161 -0.60 5.08 11.33
N ARG A 162 -1.84 4.59 11.21
CA ARG A 162 -3.04 5.44 11.24
C ARG A 162 -3.10 6.33 12.47
N SER A 163 -3.71 7.50 12.29
CA SER A 163 -3.95 8.48 13.34
C SER A 163 -4.76 7.94 14.53
N ASP A 164 -5.68 7.01 14.27
CA ASP A 164 -6.58 6.37 15.24
C ASP A 164 -6.07 5.04 15.80
N ARG A 165 -4.89 4.56 15.36
CA ARG A 165 -4.40 3.21 15.67
C ARG A 165 -4.29 2.91 17.17
N ASP A 166 -4.06 3.91 18.03
CA ASP A 166 -3.95 3.73 19.49
C ASP A 166 -5.29 3.28 20.14
N SER A 167 -6.41 3.32 19.41
CA SER A 167 -7.69 2.75 19.84
C SER A 167 -7.84 1.27 19.49
N HIS A 168 -6.88 0.70 18.74
CA HIS A 168 -6.94 -0.64 18.17
C HIS A 168 -5.72 -1.48 18.52
N ILE A 169 -4.52 -0.91 18.49
CA ILE A 169 -3.30 -1.59 18.87
C ILE A 169 -2.51 -0.77 19.89
N ARG A 170 -1.79 -1.48 20.74
CA ARG A 170 -0.73 -0.93 21.59
C ARG A 170 0.62 -1.34 21.02
N VAL A 171 1.49 -0.36 20.78
CA VAL A 171 2.88 -0.59 20.37
C VAL A 171 3.75 -0.79 21.61
N LEU A 172 4.56 -1.85 21.60
CA LEU A 172 5.49 -2.24 22.66
C LEU A 172 6.92 -1.88 22.22
N LEU A 173 7.28 -0.61 22.34
CA LEU A 173 8.58 -0.08 21.88
C LEU A 173 9.77 -0.76 22.57
N GLU A 174 9.58 -1.29 23.79
CA GLU A 174 10.58 -2.06 24.51
C GLU A 174 11.04 -3.33 23.78
N ASN A 175 10.22 -3.87 22.87
CA ASN A 175 10.55 -5.04 22.05
C ASN A 175 11.08 -4.68 20.66
N VAL A 176 11.03 -3.40 20.26
CA VAL A 176 11.48 -2.95 18.93
C VAL A 176 13.02 -2.87 18.89
N GLN A 177 13.60 -3.22 17.74
CA GLN A 177 15.02 -3.04 17.44
C GLN A 177 15.43 -1.57 17.56
N SER A 178 16.60 -1.34 18.17
CA SER A 178 17.14 0.02 18.35
C SER A 178 17.25 0.74 17.01
N GLY A 179 16.70 1.95 16.94
CA GLY A 179 16.69 2.78 15.73
C GLY A 179 15.53 2.47 14.76
N LYS A 180 14.68 1.48 15.03
CA LYS A 180 13.49 1.13 14.21
C LYS A 180 12.17 1.63 14.80
N GLU A 181 12.20 2.35 15.91
CA GLU A 181 11.01 2.88 16.60
C GLU A 181 10.22 3.84 15.72
N HIS A 182 10.89 4.53 14.79
CA HIS A 182 10.26 5.46 13.85
C HIS A 182 9.24 4.78 12.92
N ASN A 183 9.38 3.49 12.63
CA ASN A 183 8.45 2.71 11.79
C ASN A 183 7.06 2.54 12.42
N PHE A 184 6.92 2.84 13.71
CA PHE A 184 5.65 2.74 14.46
C PHE A 184 5.05 4.10 14.78
N ARG A 185 5.62 5.20 14.29
CA ARG A 185 5.07 6.55 14.50
C ARG A 185 3.75 6.68 13.75
N LYS A 186 2.77 7.31 14.39
CA LYS A 186 1.52 7.65 13.73
C LYS A 186 1.77 8.77 12.74
N ILE A 187 1.06 8.71 11.62
CA ILE A 187 0.97 9.78 10.64
C ILE A 187 -0.45 10.35 10.66
N ALA A 188 -0.59 11.63 10.30
CA ALA A 188 -1.91 12.19 10.08
C ALA A 188 -2.52 11.49 8.85
N THR A 189 -3.57 10.71 9.03
CA THR A 189 -4.21 9.99 7.92
C THR A 189 -5.62 10.49 7.71
N LEU A 190 -5.98 10.71 6.45
CA LEU A 190 -7.37 10.63 6.04
C LEU A 190 -7.72 9.15 6.12
N ASN A 191 -8.51 8.72 7.11
CA ASN A 191 -8.86 7.31 7.28
C ASN A 191 -9.92 6.82 6.28
N GLN A 192 -10.31 7.69 5.34
CA GLN A 192 -11.36 7.48 4.32
C GLN A 192 -12.68 6.94 4.88
N GLY A 193 -12.98 7.22 6.15
CA GLY A 193 -14.20 6.76 6.83
C GLY A 193 -14.28 5.26 7.08
N THR A 194 -13.19 4.50 6.89
CA THR A 194 -13.18 3.05 7.15
C THR A 194 -12.68 2.73 8.56
N PRO A 195 -13.21 1.66 9.20
CA PRO A 195 -12.66 1.17 10.46
C PRO A 195 -11.23 0.65 10.26
N TYR A 196 -10.49 0.55 11.35
CA TYR A 196 -9.16 -0.06 11.39
C TYR A 196 -9.24 -1.53 10.94
N ASP A 197 -8.34 -1.95 10.05
CA ASP A 197 -8.36 -3.29 9.46
C ASP A 197 -7.11 -4.12 9.78
N TYR A 198 -7.25 -5.01 10.78
CA TYR A 198 -6.23 -5.99 11.14
C TYR A 198 -5.83 -6.96 10.01
N ASN A 199 -6.68 -7.12 9.00
CA ASN A 199 -6.46 -7.99 7.85
C ASN A 199 -6.05 -7.21 6.59
N SER A 200 -5.78 -5.90 6.72
CA SER A 200 -5.26 -5.10 5.60
C SER A 200 -3.95 -5.70 5.11
N VAL A 201 -3.74 -5.71 3.79
CA VAL A 201 -2.45 -6.08 3.20
C VAL A 201 -1.35 -5.10 3.61
N MET A 202 -1.73 -3.90 4.08
CA MET A 202 -0.84 -2.86 4.59
C MET A 202 -0.57 -2.96 6.10
N GLN A 203 -1.07 -3.98 6.79
CA GLN A 203 -0.87 -4.17 8.23
C GLN A 203 0.37 -5.01 8.52
N TYR A 204 1.29 -4.48 9.34
CA TYR A 204 2.42 -5.27 9.85
C TYR A 204 1.98 -6.47 10.69
N ARG A 205 2.78 -7.53 10.63
CA ARG A 205 2.69 -8.66 11.53
C ARG A 205 3.03 -8.27 12.97
N ARG A 206 2.58 -9.12 13.91
CA ARG A 206 2.70 -8.92 15.36
C ARG A 206 4.13 -8.70 15.88
N THR A 207 5.13 -9.30 15.24
CA THR A 207 6.54 -9.28 15.65
C THR A 207 7.44 -8.45 14.72
N ALA A 208 6.86 -7.59 13.88
CA ALA A 208 7.62 -6.76 12.96
C ALA A 208 8.70 -5.96 13.69
N PHE A 209 9.94 -5.98 13.19
CA PHE A 209 11.11 -5.30 13.77
C PHE A 209 11.39 -5.65 15.24
N SER A 210 11.02 -6.86 15.69
CA SER A 210 11.32 -7.32 17.04
C SER A 210 12.81 -7.59 17.23
N LYS A 211 13.36 -7.23 18.39
CA LYS A 211 14.75 -7.56 18.77
C LYS A 211 14.89 -8.85 19.57
N ASN A 212 13.77 -9.42 20.01
CA ASN A 212 13.74 -10.52 20.98
C ASN A 212 12.65 -11.56 20.64
N ASN A 213 12.14 -11.54 19.40
CA ASN A 213 11.03 -12.37 18.92
C ASN A 213 9.72 -12.22 19.71
N LYS A 214 9.60 -11.22 20.58
CA LYS A 214 8.35 -10.88 21.28
C LYS A 214 7.51 -9.91 20.44
N PRO A 215 6.19 -9.84 20.67
CA PRO A 215 5.32 -8.89 19.97
C PRO A 215 5.79 -7.44 20.10
N THR A 216 5.82 -6.71 18.99
CA THR A 216 6.01 -5.26 18.96
C THR A 216 4.68 -4.52 18.91
N MET A 217 3.59 -5.22 18.60
CA MET A 217 2.22 -4.70 18.63
C MET A 217 1.27 -5.72 19.25
N VAL A 218 0.30 -5.25 20.03
CA VAL A 218 -0.75 -6.08 20.64
C VAL A 218 -2.11 -5.42 20.40
N PRO A 219 -3.11 -6.15 19.86
CA PRO A 219 -4.46 -5.61 19.69
C PRO A 219 -5.13 -5.34 21.04
N ILE A 220 -6.00 -4.33 21.05
CA ILE A 220 -6.82 -3.93 22.18
C ILE A 220 -8.28 -3.77 21.74
N PRO A 221 -9.25 -3.98 22.64
CA PRO A 221 -9.08 -4.48 24.01
C PRO A 221 -8.76 -5.98 24.08
N ASN A 222 -8.93 -6.73 23.00
CA ASN A 222 -8.71 -8.18 22.96
C ASN A 222 -7.33 -8.53 22.36
N PRO A 223 -6.33 -8.97 23.16
CA PRO A 223 -4.99 -9.28 22.68
C PRO A 223 -4.90 -10.51 21.75
N ASN A 224 -5.96 -11.33 21.73
CA ASN A 224 -6.03 -12.57 20.96
C ASN A 224 -6.49 -12.37 19.50
N VAL A 225 -6.84 -11.14 19.11
CA VAL A 225 -7.17 -10.84 17.71
C VAL A 225 -5.99 -11.18 16.81
N SER A 226 -6.23 -12.01 15.79
CA SER A 226 -5.25 -12.33 14.77
C SER A 226 -5.12 -11.17 13.79
N PHE A 227 -3.90 -10.80 13.39
CA PHE A 227 -3.65 -9.68 12.46
C PHE A 227 -2.30 -9.81 11.77
N GLY A 228 -2.15 -9.09 10.65
CA GLY A 228 -0.92 -9.09 9.84
C GLY A 228 -0.67 -10.41 9.12
N ASN A 229 -1.73 -11.20 8.87
CA ASN A 229 -1.68 -12.49 8.16
C ASN A 229 -2.22 -12.37 6.72
N ALA A 230 -2.37 -11.15 6.21
CA ALA A 230 -2.95 -10.88 4.91
C ALA A 230 -2.08 -11.46 3.79
N LYS A 231 -2.74 -12.08 2.79
CA LYS A 231 -2.09 -12.61 1.57
C LYS A 231 -2.41 -11.80 0.31
N GLU A 232 -3.41 -10.92 0.39
CA GLU A 232 -3.91 -10.05 -0.67
C GLU A 232 -4.71 -8.89 -0.05
N MET A 233 -5.12 -7.92 -0.87
CA MET A 233 -5.95 -6.78 -0.45
C MET A 233 -7.22 -7.23 0.25
N SER A 234 -7.53 -6.58 1.38
CA SER A 234 -8.81 -6.75 2.05
C SER A 234 -9.93 -5.98 1.35
N ARG A 235 -11.17 -6.23 1.77
CA ARG A 235 -12.32 -5.40 1.35
C ARG A 235 -12.17 -3.94 1.76
N ASN A 236 -11.54 -3.66 2.91
CA ASN A 236 -11.32 -2.29 3.37
C ASN A 236 -10.21 -1.61 2.56
N ASP A 237 -9.16 -2.32 2.16
CA ASP A 237 -8.14 -1.79 1.25
C ASP A 237 -8.78 -1.32 -0.07
N ILE A 238 -9.64 -2.16 -0.65
CA ILE A 238 -10.39 -1.86 -1.88
C ILE A 238 -11.36 -0.68 -1.66
N ALA A 239 -12.09 -0.66 -0.54
CA ALA A 239 -13.02 0.42 -0.23
C ALA A 239 -12.30 1.76 -0.10
N ARG A 240 -11.17 1.81 0.63
CA ARG A 240 -10.39 3.03 0.78
C ARG A 240 -9.78 3.49 -0.53
N LEU A 241 -9.31 2.57 -1.38
CA LEU A 241 -8.85 2.89 -2.72
C LEU A 241 -9.95 3.56 -3.56
N ASN A 242 -11.15 2.97 -3.57
CA ASN A 242 -12.28 3.50 -4.32
C ASN A 242 -12.77 4.84 -3.78
N THR A 243 -12.76 5.04 -2.46
CA THR A 243 -13.09 6.33 -1.82
C THR A 243 -12.05 7.38 -2.17
N LEU A 244 -10.76 7.05 -2.05
CA LEU A 244 -9.65 7.97 -2.34
C LEU A 244 -9.72 8.48 -3.78
N TYR A 245 -9.87 7.57 -4.76
CA TYR A 245 -9.94 7.92 -6.18
C TYR A 245 -11.37 8.21 -6.69
N LYS A 246 -12.35 8.28 -5.80
CA LYS A 246 -13.76 8.56 -6.11
C LYS A 246 -14.29 7.68 -7.25
N CYS A 247 -13.99 6.39 -7.25
CA CYS A 247 -14.25 5.52 -8.41
C CYS A 247 -15.74 5.39 -8.76
N CYS A 248 -16.63 5.67 -7.81
CA CYS A 248 -18.08 5.69 -8.00
C CYS A 248 -18.64 7.08 -8.35
N GLU A 249 -17.82 8.12 -8.52
CA GLU A 249 -18.25 9.46 -8.92
C GLU A 249 -17.73 9.79 -10.32
N PHE A 250 -18.58 10.43 -11.13
CA PHE A 250 -18.20 11.03 -12.40
C PHE A 250 -18.19 12.56 -12.27
N THR A 251 -17.09 13.20 -12.66
CA THR A 251 -17.03 14.64 -12.88
C THR A 251 -17.78 14.97 -14.17
N ASN A 252 -18.86 15.73 -14.08
CA ASN A 252 -19.55 16.20 -15.29
C ASN A 252 -18.66 17.25 -15.99
N PRO A 253 -18.19 17.00 -17.24
CA PRO A 253 -17.29 17.92 -17.93
C PRO A 253 -17.93 19.28 -18.26
N ALA A 254 -19.26 19.39 -18.25
CA ALA A 254 -19.97 20.64 -18.48
C ALA A 254 -20.11 21.52 -17.24
N THR A 255 -20.14 20.94 -16.03
CA THR A 255 -20.42 21.66 -14.79
C THR A 255 -19.31 21.57 -13.75
N GLY A 256 -18.33 20.69 -13.93
CA GLY A 256 -17.27 20.43 -12.95
C GLY A 256 -17.74 19.76 -11.66
N LEU A 257 -19.01 19.35 -11.58
CA LEU A 257 -19.60 18.75 -10.38
C LEU A 257 -19.49 17.22 -10.39
N ASP A 258 -19.12 16.65 -9.26
CA ASP A 258 -19.10 15.20 -9.02
C ASP A 258 -20.53 14.66 -8.85
N THR A 259 -20.88 13.62 -9.61
CA THR A 259 -22.18 12.93 -9.51
C THR A 259 -21.99 11.44 -9.26
N PRO A 260 -22.70 10.84 -8.28
CA PRO A 260 -22.62 9.41 -8.02
C PRO A 260 -23.14 8.57 -9.19
N ARG A 261 -22.42 7.49 -9.51
CA ARG A 261 -22.71 6.59 -10.63
C ARG A 261 -23.89 5.63 -10.35
N HIS A 262 -24.28 5.47 -9.08
CA HIS A 262 -25.43 4.66 -8.67
C HIS A 262 -26.18 5.26 -7.48
N PRO A 263 -27.52 5.39 -7.55
CA PRO A 263 -28.33 5.91 -6.43
C PRO A 263 -28.44 4.94 -5.23
N HIS A 264 -27.96 3.70 -5.32
CA HIS A 264 -28.16 2.68 -4.27
C HIS A 264 -27.19 2.73 -3.08
N VAL A 265 -26.15 3.56 -3.09
CA VAL A 265 -25.22 3.68 -1.95
C VAL A 265 -25.58 4.85 -1.02
N LEU A 266 -26.53 5.70 -1.39
CA LEU A 266 -26.91 6.89 -0.61
C LEU A 266 -27.94 6.65 0.50
N MET A 267 -28.24 5.39 0.86
CA MET A 267 -29.35 5.07 1.78
C MET A 267 -28.92 4.58 3.18
N GLN A 268 -27.70 4.91 3.64
CA GLN A 268 -27.28 4.62 5.03
C GLN A 268 -26.83 5.82 5.86
N LEU A 269 -27.01 7.07 5.41
CA LEU A 269 -26.56 8.26 6.16
C LEU A 269 -27.66 9.22 6.63
N THR A 270 -28.94 8.84 6.57
CA THR A 270 -30.05 9.73 6.94
C THR A 270 -31.13 9.06 7.78
N VAL A 271 -30.77 8.45 8.92
CA VAL A 271 -31.70 8.38 10.08
C VAL A 271 -30.90 8.36 11.39
N ARG A 272 -30.64 9.54 11.96
CA ARG A 272 -30.50 9.76 13.43
C ARG A 272 -30.39 11.26 13.70
N SER A 273 -31.55 11.92 13.77
CA SER A 273 -31.71 13.21 14.43
C SER A 273 -33.20 13.52 14.60
N THR A 274 -33.83 12.85 15.57
CA THR A 274 -34.98 13.43 16.27
C THR A 274 -34.84 13.08 17.75
N SER A 275 -34.45 14.07 18.55
CA SER A 275 -34.58 14.02 20.01
C SER A 275 -36.05 14.28 20.39
N PRO A 276 -36.58 13.65 21.45
CA PRO A 276 -37.93 13.95 21.92
C PRO A 276 -37.93 15.15 22.86
N VAL A 277 -38.98 15.97 22.73
CA VAL A 277 -39.49 16.90 23.75
C VAL A 277 -40.42 16.12 24.68
#